data_AF-A0A914FSN6-F1
#
_entry.id   AF-A0A914FSN6-F1
#
_cell.length_a   1.000
_cell.length_b   1.000
_cell.length_c   1.000
_cell.angle_alpha   90.00
_cell.angle_beta   90.00
_cell.angle_gamma   90.00
#
_symmetry.space_group_name_H-M   'P 1'
#
loop_
_entity.id
_entity.type
_entity.pdbx_description
1 polymer ?
#
loop_
_entity_poly.entity_id
_entity_poly.type
_entity_poly.pdbx_seq_one_letter_code
_entity_poly.pdbx_strand_id
1 'polypeptide(L)'
;MEYPIEMKWSINAENLNIPFTERLESKIIETTIRNVSFVACLYPNGKDEKGFVHLFIFIITDVPVDVKLTVSIPSMNFTHRYEKAVKESDKCFYGCGSNLFNSDRLLNNVTNYIENGKLTIRFFGTLKTQSRK
;
A
#
# COMPACT_ATOMS: atom_id res chain seq x y z
N MET A 1 5.57 -1.78 23.45
CA MET A 1 4.99 -0.44 23.18
C MET A 1 4.45 -0.47 21.76
N GLU A 2 3.25 0.08 21.52
CA GLU A 2 2.70 0.21 20.16
C GLU A 2 2.94 1.64 19.65
N TYR A 3 3.30 1.74 18.38
CA TYR A 3 3.66 2.97 17.70
C TYR A 3 2.73 3.17 16.50
N PRO A 4 2.12 4.35 16.33
CA PRO A 4 1.25 4.61 15.19
C PRO A 4 2.06 4.68 13.89
N ILE A 5 1.48 4.15 12.82
CA ILE A 5 1.96 4.33 11.45
C ILE A 5 0.96 5.21 10.70
N GLU A 6 1.43 6.27 10.07
CA GLU A 6 0.67 7.06 9.09
C GLU A 6 1.59 7.43 7.94
N MET A 7 1.25 6.98 6.73
CA MET A 7 2.07 7.23 5.54
C MET A 7 1.19 7.48 4.31
N LYS A 8 1.74 8.23 3.36
CA LYS A 8 1.10 8.52 2.08
C LYS A 8 2.09 8.31 0.94
N TRP A 9 1.65 7.62 -0.10
CA TRP A 9 2.37 7.52 -1.37
C TRP A 9 1.50 8.09 -2.48
N SER A 10 2.08 8.95 -3.32
CA SER A 10 1.39 9.52 -4.47
C SER A 10 2.08 9.12 -5.76
N ILE A 11 1.27 8.71 -6.73
CA ILE A 11 1.70 8.19 -8.03
C ILE A 11 1.05 9.07 -9.11
N ASN A 12 1.83 9.57 -10.07
CA ASN A 12 1.25 10.28 -11.21
C ASN A 12 0.43 9.31 -12.06
N ALA A 13 -0.76 9.75 -12.49
CA ALA A 13 -1.68 8.96 -13.30
C ALA A 13 -1.04 8.39 -14.57
N GLU A 14 -0.18 9.18 -15.21
CA GLU A 14 0.58 8.79 -16.41
C GLU A 14 1.47 7.56 -16.19
N ASN A 15 1.90 7.32 -14.95
CA ASN A 15 2.75 6.18 -14.59
C ASN A 15 1.96 4.91 -14.28
N LEU A 16 0.62 4.96 -14.24
CA LEU A 16 -0.19 3.77 -13.94
C LEU A 16 -0.30 2.82 -15.14
N ASN A 17 -0.08 3.32 -16.35
CA ASN A 17 -0.12 2.52 -17.57
C ASN A 17 1.22 1.82 -17.83
N ILE A 18 1.54 0.81 -17.02
CA ILE A 18 2.73 -0.03 -17.18
C ILE A 18 2.34 -1.45 -17.62
N PRO A 19 3.23 -2.23 -18.24
CA PRO A 19 2.93 -3.60 -18.66
C PRO A 19 2.43 -4.51 -17.52
N PHE A 20 1.73 -5.59 -17.87
CA PHE A 20 1.37 -6.65 -16.91
C PHE A 20 2.64 -7.20 -16.25
N THR A 21 2.57 -7.51 -14.95
CA THR A 21 3.70 -7.91 -14.08
C THR A 21 4.74 -6.84 -13.75
N GLU A 22 4.73 -5.70 -14.43
CA GLU A 22 5.54 -4.55 -14.04
C GLU A 22 4.94 -3.86 -12.81
N ARG A 23 5.81 -3.20 -12.04
CA ARG A 23 5.42 -2.55 -10.79
C ARG A 23 5.95 -1.13 -10.67
N LEU A 24 5.19 -0.33 -9.93
CA LEU A 24 5.65 0.94 -9.39
C LEU A 24 6.12 0.72 -7.98
N GLU A 25 7.22 1.37 -7.61
CA GLU A 25 7.77 1.32 -6.26
C GLU A 25 7.73 2.71 -5.61
N SER A 26 7.34 2.75 -4.34
CA SER A 26 7.54 3.96 -3.55
C SER A 26 9.02 4.16 -3.27
N LYS A 27 9.41 5.41 -3.01
CA LYS A 27 10.64 5.65 -2.24
C LYS A 27 10.54 4.95 -0.88
N ILE A 28 11.67 4.72 -0.23
CA ILE A 28 11.69 4.26 1.17
C ILE A 28 10.89 5.26 2.00
N ILE A 29 9.90 4.74 2.71
CA ILE A 29 9.05 5.49 3.61
C ILE A 29 9.58 5.24 5.02
N GLU A 30 10.30 6.22 5.55
CA GLU A 30 10.84 6.16 6.90
C GLU A 30 9.70 6.27 7.92
N THR A 31 9.84 5.53 9.02
CA THR A 31 8.90 5.60 10.13
C THR A 31 9.49 6.44 11.25
N THR A 32 8.64 6.83 12.20
CA THR A 32 9.09 7.45 13.46
C THR A 32 9.88 6.48 14.35
N ILE A 33 9.91 5.18 14.01
CA ILE A 33 10.60 4.14 14.74
C ILE A 33 11.95 3.90 14.09
N ARG A 34 13.02 4.12 14.86
CA ARG A 34 14.39 3.92 14.39
C ARG A 34 14.56 2.50 13.84
N ASN A 35 15.21 2.40 12.69
CA ASN A 35 15.49 1.17 11.96
C ASN A 35 14.28 0.40 11.41
N VAL A 36 13.08 0.99 11.40
CA VAL A 36 11.94 0.43 10.63
C VAL A 36 11.60 1.36 9.49
N SER A 37 11.55 0.81 8.28
CA SER A 37 11.14 1.53 7.06
C SER A 37 10.22 0.67 6.20
N PHE A 38 9.45 1.31 5.33
CA PHE A 38 8.53 0.62 4.43
C PHE A 38 8.84 0.91 2.96
N VAL A 39 8.53 -0.04 2.09
CA VAL A 39 8.48 0.15 0.64
C VAL A 39 7.16 -0.41 0.13
N ALA A 40 6.44 0.38 -0.66
CA ALA A 40 5.20 -0.04 -1.31
C ALA A 40 5.48 -0.40 -2.76
N CYS A 41 4.91 -1.51 -3.23
CA CYS A 41 4.95 -1.94 -4.61
C CYS A 41 3.53 -2.11 -5.15
N LEU A 42 3.17 -1.33 -6.15
CA LEU A 42 1.88 -1.41 -6.83
C LEU A 42 2.05 -2.11 -8.18
N TYR A 43 1.20 -3.08 -8.47
CA TYR A 43 1.05 -3.70 -9.78
C TYR A 43 -0.31 -3.25 -10.36
N PRO A 44 -0.37 -2.16 -11.13
CA PRO A 44 -1.64 -1.57 -11.60
C PRO A 44 -2.43 -2.49 -12.54
N ASN A 45 -1.73 -3.39 -13.24
CA ASN A 45 -2.34 -4.36 -14.16
C ASN A 45 -2.34 -5.79 -13.62
N GLY A 46 -1.92 -5.98 -12.37
CA GLY A 46 -1.84 -7.27 -11.71
C GLY A 46 -0.46 -7.90 -11.78
N LYS A 47 -0.23 -8.84 -10.86
CA LYS A 47 1.02 -9.62 -10.75
C LYS A 47 0.78 -11.08 -11.11
N ASP A 48 -0.14 -11.71 -10.38
CA ASP A 48 -0.45 -13.14 -10.48
C ASP A 48 -1.77 -13.37 -11.24
N GLU A 49 -2.66 -12.37 -11.22
CA GLU A 49 -3.96 -12.40 -11.88
C GLU A 49 -4.16 -11.09 -12.67
N LYS A 50 -4.50 -11.19 -13.95
CA LYS A 50 -4.87 -10.04 -14.79
C LYS A 50 -6.22 -9.50 -14.33
N GLY A 51 -6.44 -8.19 -14.47
CA GLY A 51 -7.73 -7.60 -14.13
C GLY A 51 -7.82 -7.13 -12.67
N PHE A 52 -6.75 -7.22 -11.89
CA PHE A 52 -6.69 -6.75 -10.50
C PHE A 52 -5.46 -5.90 -10.25
N VAL A 53 -5.61 -4.92 -9.35
CA VAL A 53 -4.50 -4.14 -8.82
C VAL A 53 -3.99 -4.81 -7.56
N HIS A 54 -2.72 -5.19 -7.59
CA HIS A 54 -2.07 -5.78 -6.41
C HIS A 54 -1.20 -4.73 -5.74
N LEU A 55 -1.29 -4.64 -4.42
CA LEU A 55 -0.38 -3.82 -3.62
C LEU A 55 0.34 -4.70 -2.61
N PHE A 56 1.65 -4.54 -2.55
CA PHE A 56 2.53 -5.16 -1.58
C PHE A 56 3.22 -4.09 -0.75
N ILE A 57 3.38 -4.36 0.55
CA ILE A 57 4.13 -3.54 1.48
C ILE A 57 5.25 -4.37 2.06
N PHE A 58 6.48 -3.96 1.78
CA PHE A 58 7.69 -4.53 2.34
C PHE A 58 8.10 -3.73 3.56
N ILE A 59 8.48 -4.45 4.62
CA ILE A 59 8.97 -3.88 5.87
C ILE A 59 10.47 -4.16 5.91
N ILE A 60 11.27 -3.11 6.04
CA ILE A 60 12.71 -3.15 6.12
C ILE A 60 13.06 -2.85 7.57
N THR A 61 13.58 -3.84 8.30
CA THR A 61 13.89 -3.72 9.72
C THR A 61 15.01 -4.68 10.12
N ASP A 62 15.83 -4.27 11.09
CA ASP A 62 16.85 -5.11 11.74
C ASP A 62 16.35 -5.76 13.05
N VAL A 63 15.12 -5.42 13.47
CA VAL A 63 14.45 -5.95 14.65
C VAL A 63 13.10 -6.59 14.29
N PRO A 64 12.69 -7.66 15.00
CA PRO A 64 11.36 -8.24 14.79
C PRO A 64 10.25 -7.27 15.19
N VAL A 65 9.26 -7.11 14.31
CA VAL A 65 8.11 -6.22 14.50
C VAL A 65 6.81 -6.91 14.13
N ASP A 66 5.76 -6.62 14.89
CA ASP A 66 4.38 -6.92 14.53
C ASP A 66 3.77 -5.67 13.91
N VAL A 67 3.14 -5.81 12.75
CA VAL A 67 2.60 -4.68 12.00
C VAL A 67 1.16 -4.96 11.62
N LYS A 68 0.27 -4.08 12.08
CA LYS A 68 -1.12 -4.00 11.63
C LYS A 68 -1.23 -2.82 10.69
N LEU A 69 -1.48 -3.07 9.42
CA LEU A 69 -1.65 -2.03 8.40
C LEU A 69 -3.02 -2.13 7.76
N THR A 70 -3.65 -0.97 7.64
CA THR A 70 -4.76 -0.74 6.74
C THR A 70 -4.27 0.12 5.58
N VAL A 71 -4.64 -0.30 4.37
CA VAL A 71 -4.41 0.47 3.16
C VAL A 71 -5.74 1.04 2.70
N SER A 72 -5.74 2.32 2.31
CA SER A 72 -6.87 2.92 1.60
C SER A 72 -6.42 3.72 0.38
N ILE A 73 -7.27 3.72 -0.64
CA ILE A 73 -7.21 4.69 -1.74
C ILE A 73 -8.45 5.58 -1.59
N PRO A 74 -8.29 6.91 -1.40
CA PRO A 74 -9.41 7.81 -1.29
C PRO A 74 -10.13 7.91 -2.65
N SER A 75 -11.46 7.85 -2.60
CA SER A 75 -12.33 8.12 -3.74
C SER A 75 -12.87 9.54 -3.64
N MET A 76 -12.90 10.25 -4.76
CA MET A 76 -13.52 11.56 -4.94
C MET A 76 -15.05 11.47 -5.00
N ASN A 77 -15.61 10.26 -5.14
CA ASN A 77 -17.05 10.04 -5.24
C ASN A 77 -17.63 9.61 -3.88
N PHE A 78 -18.45 10.46 -3.26
CA PHE A 78 -19.00 10.31 -1.89
C PHE A 78 -19.88 9.06 -1.67
N THR A 79 -20.29 8.37 -2.74
CA THR A 79 -21.09 7.13 -2.69
C THR A 79 -20.25 5.87 -2.46
N HIS A 80 -18.95 5.89 -2.83
CA HIS A 80 -18.02 4.76 -2.69
C HIS A 80 -16.90 5.20 -1.76
N ARG A 81 -17.21 5.32 -0.46
CA ARG A 81 -16.40 6.14 0.45
C ARG A 81 -14.93 5.72 0.51
N TYR A 82 -14.58 4.44 0.54
CA TYR A 82 -13.19 3.95 0.47
C TYR A 82 -13.19 2.47 0.05
N GLU A 83 -12.23 2.03 -0.75
CA GLU A 83 -11.90 0.60 -0.85
C GLU A 83 -10.78 0.30 0.16
N LYS A 84 -11.10 -0.56 1.13
CA LYS A 84 -10.28 -0.85 2.30
C LYS A 84 -9.82 -2.30 2.25
N ALA A 85 -8.52 -2.51 2.15
CA ALA A 85 -7.91 -3.80 2.46
C ALA A 85 -7.30 -3.73 3.85
N VAL A 86 -7.80 -4.56 4.76
CA VAL A 86 -7.21 -4.78 6.08
C VAL A 86 -6.45 -6.08 6.02
N LYS A 87 -5.14 -6.04 6.28
CA LYS A 87 -4.36 -7.27 6.46
C LYS A 87 -3.53 -7.16 7.72
N GLU A 88 -3.90 -8.00 8.70
CA GLU A 88 -3.10 -8.24 9.88
C GLU A 88 -2.03 -9.28 9.52
N SER A 89 -0.76 -8.99 9.80
CA SER A 89 0.33 -9.95 9.63
C SER A 89 0.96 -10.23 10.97
N ASP A 90 0.98 -11.51 11.36
CA ASP A 90 1.50 -11.95 12.65
C ASP A 90 3.03 -11.97 12.72
N LYS A 91 3.75 -11.99 11.58
CA LYS A 91 5.22 -11.94 11.50
C LYS A 91 5.68 -11.47 10.12
N CYS A 92 6.14 -10.23 9.98
CA CYS A 92 6.73 -9.74 8.73
C CYS A 92 8.24 -9.62 8.84
N PHE A 93 8.97 -10.63 8.33
CA PHE A 93 10.36 -10.43 7.89
C PHE A 93 10.44 -10.03 6.41
N TYR A 94 9.40 -10.31 5.61
CA TYR A 94 9.34 -9.98 4.19
C TYR A 94 7.88 -9.79 3.76
N GLY A 95 7.52 -8.60 3.25
CA GLY A 95 6.37 -8.34 2.38
C GLY A 95 4.97 -8.84 2.79
N CYS A 96 4.04 -7.93 3.08
CA CYS A 96 2.60 -8.21 3.18
C CYS A 96 1.85 -7.61 1.98
N GLY A 97 1.18 -8.42 1.17
CA GLY A 97 0.39 -7.97 0.02
C GLY A 97 -1.08 -8.35 0.06
N SER A 98 -1.92 -7.58 -0.63
CA SER A 98 -3.36 -7.82 -0.77
C SER A 98 -3.83 -7.43 -2.19
N ASN A 99 -4.81 -8.17 -2.70
CA ASN A 99 -5.56 -7.79 -3.89
C ASN A 99 -6.50 -6.66 -3.47
N LEU A 100 -6.23 -5.44 -3.92
CA LEU A 100 -6.97 -4.27 -3.44
C LEU A 100 -8.30 -4.13 -4.16
N PHE A 101 -8.31 -4.24 -5.49
CA PHE A 101 -9.50 -4.05 -6.34
C PHE A 101 -9.25 -4.46 -7.79
N ASN A 102 -10.31 -4.46 -8.59
CA ASN A 102 -10.26 -4.76 -10.03
C ASN A 102 -9.56 -3.62 -10.81
N SER A 103 -8.58 -3.96 -11.66
CA SER A 103 -7.76 -3.00 -12.43
C SER A 103 -8.58 -2.16 -13.39
N ASP A 104 -9.62 -2.72 -14.01
CA ASP A 104 -10.50 -1.99 -14.90
C ASP A 104 -11.26 -0.90 -14.15
N ARG A 105 -11.57 -1.09 -12.85
CA ARG A 105 -12.21 -0.04 -12.05
C ARG A 105 -11.27 1.12 -11.76
N LEU A 106 -9.98 0.86 -11.54
CA LEU A 106 -8.99 1.93 -11.33
C LEU A 106 -8.60 2.62 -12.63
N LEU A 107 -8.38 1.85 -13.71
CA LEU A 107 -7.88 2.35 -14.99
C LEU A 107 -9.01 2.95 -15.85
N ASN A 108 -10.25 2.43 -15.77
CA ASN A 108 -11.39 2.98 -16.51
C ASN A 108 -12.21 4.00 -15.69
N ASN A 109 -12.13 3.99 -14.35
CA ASN A 109 -12.68 5.06 -13.50
C ASN A 109 -11.59 5.85 -12.76
N VAL A 110 -10.47 6.08 -13.44
CA VAL A 110 -9.35 6.92 -12.99
C VAL A 110 -9.84 8.22 -12.33
N THR A 111 -10.86 8.86 -12.90
CA THR A 111 -11.42 10.14 -12.41
C THR A 111 -11.99 10.07 -11.00
N ASN A 112 -12.37 8.89 -10.50
CA ASN A 112 -12.90 8.73 -9.15
C ASN A 112 -11.80 8.58 -8.08
N TYR A 113 -10.59 8.17 -8.45
CA TYR A 113 -9.50 7.90 -7.48
C TYR A 113 -8.27 8.79 -7.70
N ILE A 114 -8.21 9.47 -8.86
CA ILE A 114 -7.14 10.38 -9.23
C ILE A 114 -7.58 11.80 -8.96
N GLU A 115 -6.92 12.42 -7.98
CA GLU A 115 -7.08 13.82 -7.63
C GLU A 115 -5.86 14.59 -8.13
N ASN A 116 -6.08 15.68 -8.88
CA ASN A 116 -5.00 16.52 -9.45
C ASN A 116 -3.95 15.71 -10.22
N GLY A 117 -4.39 14.73 -11.02
CA GLY A 117 -3.51 13.86 -11.81
C GLY A 117 -2.70 12.85 -11.01
N LYS A 118 -3.01 12.65 -9.72
CA LYS A 118 -2.29 11.71 -8.85
C LYS A 118 -3.23 10.71 -8.18
N LEU A 119 -2.86 9.44 -8.23
CA LEU A 119 -3.39 8.42 -7.34
C LEU A 119 -2.71 8.54 -5.98
N THR A 120 -3.49 8.65 -4.91
CA THR A 120 -2.96 8.68 -3.55
C THR A 120 -3.27 7.36 -2.85
N ILE A 121 -2.26 6.72 -2.26
CA ILE A 121 -2.42 5.55 -1.41
C ILE A 121 -2.06 5.97 0.01
N ARG A 122 -2.95 5.69 0.96
CA ARG A 122 -2.75 5.96 2.38
C ARG A 122 -2.56 4.66 3.15
N PHE A 123 -1.63 4.69 4.09
CA PHE A 123 -1.31 3.60 4.98
C PHE A 123 -1.48 4.09 6.40
N PHE A 124 -2.23 3.33 7.20
CA PHE A 124 -2.46 3.66 8.60
C PHE A 124 -2.53 2.40 9.43
N GLY A 125 -2.05 2.46 10.66
CA GLY A 125 -2.10 1.32 11.56
C GLY A 125 -1.16 1.43 12.73
N THR A 126 -0.71 0.29 13.23
CA THR A 126 0.16 0.21 14.40
C THR A 126 1.33 -0.75 14.17
N LEU A 127 2.46 -0.40 14.77
CA LEU A 127 3.65 -1.24 14.86
C LEU A 127 3.93 -1.57 16.32
N LYS A 128 4.36 -2.79 16.60
CA LYS A 128 4.86 -3.20 17.91
C LYS A 128 6.21 -3.87 17.74
N THR A 129 7.23 -3.37 18.44
CA THR A 129 8.52 -4.06 18.52
C THR A 129 8.39 -5.27 19.43
N GLN A 130 8.94 -6.41 19.00
CA GLN A 130 9.01 -7.58 19.86
C GLN A 130 10.29 -7.48 20.70
N SER A 131 10.18 -7.69 22.01
CA SER A 131 11.37 -7.89 22.84
C SER A 131 12.08 -9.16 22.40
N ARG A 132 13.38 -9.08 22.13
CA ARG A 132 14.23 -10.28 22.01
C ARG A 132 14.15 -10.99 23.37
N LYS A 133 13.53 -12.17 23.40
CA LYS A 133 13.63 -13.08 24.54
C LYS A 133 15.01 -13.71 24.57
#